data_AF-A0A2J6XTH1-F1
#
_entry.id   AF-A0A2J6XTH1-F1
#
_cell.length_a   1.000
_cell.length_b   1.000
_cell.length_c   1.000
_cell.angle_alpha   90.00
_cell.angle_beta   90.00
_cell.angle_gamma   90.00
#
_symmetry.space_group_name_H-M   'P 1'
#
loop_
_entity.id
_entity.type
_entity.pdbx_description
1 polymer ?
#
loop_
_entity_poly.entity_id
_entity_poly.type
_entity_poly.pdbx_seq_one_letter_code
_entity_poly.pdbx_strand_id
1 'polypeptide(L)'
;MKYLIILLVITYLITVGFGSSSNIYQAEDGILNGTFVSNAVSGYKGKGYVDGFDKDGDSCTVTVNIEEDGIYEIIIGYSAPFGYKENALYINNVFQSNVKFNPSKTFTTVSAGFVPLKRGKNIISIVKNWGWIYLDYFEIRKGEIPTLKVEPKLVTPNPSPEAVKLMEYLVSIFGKYVLSGQAGIMDCYWIFDATGKFPALCGFDMMDYSPSRVEFGAKSYEVENAIRWWNEGGIVQFQWHWNAPKGLYNLPGKEWWRGFYTEATSFDIEYA
;
A
#
# COMPACT_ATOMS: atom_id res chain seq x y z
N MET A 1 4.56 35.24 -23.88
CA MET A 1 3.43 35.10 -22.93
C MET A 1 3.60 33.75 -22.25
N LYS A 2 4.18 33.72 -21.05
CA LYS A 2 4.53 32.48 -20.33
C LYS A 2 3.28 31.98 -19.61
N TYR A 3 2.78 30.80 -19.97
CA TYR A 3 1.69 30.16 -19.26
C TYR A 3 2.25 29.56 -17.96
N LEU A 4 1.75 30.09 -16.83
CA LEU A 4 1.99 29.58 -15.50
C LEU A 4 1.03 28.40 -15.26
N ILE A 5 1.55 27.17 -15.31
CA ILE A 5 0.78 25.98 -14.90
C ILE A 5 0.78 25.97 -13.37
N ILE A 6 -0.36 26.33 -12.77
CA ILE A 6 -0.59 26.15 -11.34
C ILE A 6 -0.95 24.67 -11.13
N LEU A 7 0.04 23.86 -10.76
CA LEU A 7 -0.18 22.50 -10.31
C LEU A 7 -0.77 22.55 -8.90
N LEU A 8 -2.10 22.39 -8.80
CA LEU A 8 -2.81 22.36 -7.54
C LEU A 8 -2.68 20.94 -6.94
N VAL A 9 -1.59 20.72 -6.20
CA VAL A 9 -1.38 19.47 -5.45
C VAL A 9 -2.32 19.51 -4.24
N ILE A 10 -3.48 18.86 -4.36
CA ILE A 10 -4.35 18.60 -3.22
C ILE A 10 -3.73 17.43 -2.45
N THR A 11 -2.82 17.73 -1.51
CA THR A 11 -2.43 16.78 -0.48
C THR A 11 -3.62 16.56 0.45
N TYR A 12 -4.35 15.47 0.28
CA TYR A 12 -5.18 14.94 1.36
C TYR A 12 -4.23 14.43 2.45
N LEU A 13 -4.10 15.19 3.54
CA LEU A 13 -3.57 14.67 4.79
C LEU A 13 -4.55 13.61 5.28
N ILE A 14 -4.21 12.34 5.10
CA ILE A 14 -4.88 11.24 5.79
C ILE A 14 -4.47 11.36 7.26
N THR A 15 -5.28 12.06 8.06
CA THR A 15 -5.11 12.06 9.51
C THR A 15 -5.67 10.74 10.02
N VAL A 16 -4.78 9.81 10.35
CA VAL A 16 -5.16 8.60 11.08
C VAL A 16 -5.61 9.02 12.47
N GLY A 17 -6.86 8.69 12.80
CA GLY A 17 -7.42 8.88 14.14
C GLY A 17 -6.80 7.87 15.09
N PHE A 18 -6.73 8.23 16.36
CA PHE A 18 -6.17 7.38 17.38
C PHE A 18 -7.23 7.07 18.42
N GLY A 19 -7.55 5.79 18.60
CA GLY A 19 -8.44 5.35 19.65
C GLY A 19 -7.88 5.71 21.03
N SER A 20 -8.77 6.01 21.97
CA SER A 20 -8.42 6.44 23.34
C SER A 20 -7.73 5.37 24.19
N SER A 21 -7.69 4.11 23.75
CA SER A 21 -7.06 3.00 24.47
C SER A 21 -5.72 2.63 23.84
N SER A 22 -4.63 2.90 24.56
CA SER A 22 -3.31 2.35 24.25
C SER A 22 -2.81 1.48 25.40
N ASN A 23 -2.09 0.41 25.07
CA ASN A 23 -1.46 -0.48 26.04
C ASN A 23 0.05 -0.33 25.92
N ILE A 24 0.70 -0.03 27.04
CA ILE A 24 2.16 0.08 27.14
C ILE A 24 2.72 -1.25 27.65
N TYR A 25 3.68 -1.80 26.92
CA TYR A 25 4.46 -2.97 27.25
C TYR A 25 5.90 -2.54 27.48
N GLN A 26 6.36 -2.62 28.72
CA GLN A 26 7.71 -2.23 29.11
C GLN A 26 8.75 -3.14 28.43
N ALA A 27 9.81 -2.55 27.86
CA ALA A 27 10.85 -3.32 27.19
C ALA A 27 11.65 -4.15 28.21
N GLU A 28 11.86 -3.64 29.42
CA GLU A 28 12.59 -4.32 30.49
C GLU A 28 11.87 -5.57 31.05
N ASP A 29 10.56 -5.71 30.80
CA ASP A 29 9.79 -6.91 31.13
C ASP A 29 9.74 -7.93 29.96
N GLY A 30 10.40 -7.61 28.84
CA GLY A 30 10.46 -8.44 27.63
C GLY A 30 11.46 -9.60 27.72
N ILE A 31 11.48 -10.41 26.65
CA ILE A 31 12.50 -11.43 26.42
C ILE A 31 13.69 -10.76 25.75
N LEU A 32 14.83 -10.78 26.44
CA LEU A 32 16.08 -10.16 25.99
C LEU A 32 17.01 -11.24 25.42
N ASN A 33 17.55 -10.99 24.23
CA ASN A 33 18.58 -11.82 23.60
C ASN A 33 19.80 -10.94 23.32
N GLY A 34 20.91 -11.15 24.00
CA GLY A 34 22.13 -10.34 23.87
C GLY A 34 22.06 -8.92 24.46
N THR A 35 20.85 -8.43 24.73
CA THR A 35 20.56 -7.14 25.37
C THR A 35 20.36 -7.27 26.89
N PHE A 36 20.33 -6.15 27.61
CA PHE A 36 20.18 -6.13 29.08
C PHE A 36 19.41 -4.89 29.57
N VAL A 37 18.85 -4.97 30.78
CA VAL A 37 18.16 -3.84 31.41
C VAL A 37 19.15 -2.88 32.06
N SER A 38 18.95 -1.58 31.83
CA SER A 38 19.68 -0.49 32.48
C SER A 38 18.71 0.56 33.02
N ASN A 39 19.18 1.35 33.98
CA ASN A 39 18.46 2.49 34.55
C ASN A 39 19.37 3.71 34.75
N ALA A 40 20.55 3.71 34.11
CA ALA A 40 21.59 4.72 34.28
C ALA A 40 21.18 6.09 33.72
N VAL A 41 20.34 6.10 32.68
CA VAL A 41 19.78 7.33 32.09
C VAL A 41 18.36 7.54 32.63
N SER A 42 18.07 8.72 33.14
CA SER A 42 16.73 9.08 33.62
C SER A 42 15.73 9.35 32.48
N GLY A 43 14.43 9.22 32.77
CA GLY A 43 13.34 9.64 31.87
C GLY A 43 12.65 8.50 31.13
N TYR A 44 13.05 7.25 31.37
CA TYR A 44 12.32 6.05 30.94
C TYR A 44 10.98 5.93 31.71
N LYS A 45 10.06 5.12 31.17
CA LYS A 45 8.87 4.68 31.89
C LYS A 45 9.15 3.35 32.57
N GLY A 46 8.43 3.05 33.66
CA GLY A 46 8.62 1.78 34.35
C GLY A 46 9.86 1.76 35.25
N LYS A 47 10.64 0.68 35.19
CA LYS A 47 11.77 0.40 36.09
C LYS A 47 13.13 0.57 35.43
N GLY A 48 13.17 0.62 34.09
CA GLY A 48 14.41 0.78 33.34
C GLY A 48 14.13 0.89 31.84
N TYR A 49 15.14 0.55 31.05
CA TYR A 49 15.07 0.44 29.60
C TYR A 49 16.04 -0.66 29.17
N VAL A 50 15.91 -1.14 27.94
CA VAL A 50 16.80 -2.12 27.33
C VAL A 50 17.93 -1.43 26.58
N ASP A 51 19.16 -1.85 26.87
CA ASP A 51 20.41 -1.44 26.22
C ASP A 51 21.14 -2.69 25.66
N GLY A 52 22.28 -2.49 25.02
CA GLY A 52 23.15 -3.57 24.54
C GLY A 52 22.79 -4.09 23.16
N PHE A 53 22.22 -3.26 22.29
CA PHE A 53 22.05 -3.61 20.86
C PHE A 53 23.36 -3.38 20.10
N ASP A 54 24.38 -4.24 20.31
CA ASP A 54 25.74 -4.04 19.79
C ASP A 54 26.26 -5.15 18.85
N LYS A 55 25.64 -6.34 18.87
CA LYS A 55 25.95 -7.50 18.03
C LYS A 55 24.77 -7.93 17.18
N ASP A 56 25.08 -8.59 16.07
CA ASP A 56 24.06 -9.18 15.21
C ASP A 56 23.29 -10.28 15.97
N GLY A 57 21.96 -10.21 15.90
CA GLY A 57 21.06 -11.09 16.63
C GLY A 57 20.56 -10.53 17.96
N ASP A 58 21.13 -9.42 18.45
CA ASP A 58 20.63 -8.77 19.66
C ASP A 58 19.19 -8.29 19.46
N SER A 59 18.33 -8.55 20.45
CA SER A 59 16.93 -8.18 20.35
C SER A 59 16.24 -8.00 21.70
N CYS A 60 15.11 -7.32 21.66
CA CYS A 60 14.12 -7.25 22.74
C CYS A 60 12.76 -7.62 22.16
N THR A 61 12.08 -8.59 22.77
CA THR A 61 10.78 -9.10 22.33
C THR A 61 9.74 -8.98 23.43
N VAL A 62 8.61 -8.35 23.13
CA VAL A 62 7.44 -8.32 24.01
C VAL A 62 6.32 -9.19 23.44
N THR A 63 5.56 -9.84 24.34
CA THR A 63 4.31 -10.50 23.97
C THR A 63 3.16 -9.56 24.28
N VAL A 64 2.39 -9.18 23.26
CA VAL A 64 1.23 -8.29 23.39
C VAL A 64 -0.06 -9.09 23.26
N ASN A 65 -1.06 -8.77 24.07
CA ASN A 65 -2.38 -9.39 24.00
C ASN A 65 -3.37 -8.42 23.35
N ILE A 66 -3.96 -8.84 22.24
CA ILE A 66 -4.85 -8.04 21.41
C ILE A 66 -6.29 -8.54 21.59
N GLU A 67 -7.22 -7.62 21.83
CA GLU A 67 -8.61 -7.97 22.12
C GLU A 67 -9.40 -8.32 20.86
N GLU A 68 -9.08 -7.69 19.74
CA GLU A 68 -9.79 -7.81 18.47
C GLU A 68 -8.82 -7.77 17.29
N ASP A 69 -9.12 -8.52 16.23
CA ASP A 69 -8.42 -8.38 14.95
C ASP A 69 -8.50 -6.92 14.46
N GLY A 70 -7.38 -6.37 13.99
CA GLY A 70 -7.38 -5.01 13.49
C GLY A 70 -6.02 -4.50 13.06
N ILE A 71 -6.00 -3.27 12.57
CA ILE A 71 -4.78 -2.51 12.34
C ILE A 71 -4.41 -1.79 13.63
N TYR A 72 -3.16 -1.92 14.05
CA TYR A 72 -2.61 -1.28 15.23
C TYR A 72 -1.37 -0.48 14.84
N GLU A 73 -1.25 0.72 15.40
CA GLU A 73 0.00 1.44 15.39
C GLU A 73 0.90 0.91 16.50
N ILE A 74 2.17 0.70 16.17
CA ILE A 74 3.22 0.43 17.14
C ILE A 74 4.01 1.71 17.34
N ILE A 75 4.00 2.21 18.57
CA ILE A 75 4.81 3.36 18.97
C ILE A 75 5.92 2.83 19.87
N ILE A 76 7.15 3.27 19.62
CA ILE A 76 8.31 2.83 20.37
C ILE A 76 8.82 4.00 21.21
N GLY A 77 8.85 3.82 22.53
CA GLY A 77 9.62 4.66 23.44
C GLY A 77 11.10 4.34 23.31
N TYR A 78 11.94 5.34 23.05
CA TYR A 78 13.37 5.13 22.84
C TYR A 78 14.22 6.36 23.18
N SER A 79 15.52 6.15 23.30
CA SER A 79 16.55 7.18 23.21
C SER A 79 17.64 6.71 22.24
N ALA A 80 18.18 7.61 21.41
CA ALA A 80 19.24 7.32 20.44
C ALA A 80 20.39 8.32 20.62
N PRO A 81 21.16 8.20 21.72
CA PRO A 81 22.16 9.21 22.08
C PRO A 81 23.37 9.20 21.14
N PHE A 82 23.53 8.14 20.34
CA PHE A 82 24.64 7.92 19.43
C PHE A 82 24.33 8.30 17.96
N GLY A 83 23.38 9.21 17.75
CA GLY A 83 22.96 9.69 16.44
C GLY A 83 21.87 8.83 15.79
N TYR A 84 21.56 9.10 14.52
CA TYR A 84 20.51 8.40 13.78
C TYR A 84 20.81 6.89 13.70
N LYS A 85 19.78 6.07 13.92
CA LYS A 85 19.86 4.61 13.84
C LYS A 85 18.64 4.03 13.15
N GLU A 86 18.83 2.87 12.54
CA GLU A 86 17.74 2.03 12.06
C GLU A 86 17.82 0.65 12.70
N ASN A 87 16.71 0.16 13.26
CA ASN A 87 16.62 -1.21 13.80
C ASN A 87 15.39 -1.91 13.25
N ALA A 88 15.47 -3.23 13.11
CA ALA A 88 14.46 -4.01 12.41
C ALA A 88 13.28 -4.34 13.32
N LEU A 89 12.06 -4.04 12.87
CA LEU A 89 10.81 -4.47 13.50
C LEU A 89 10.38 -5.82 12.96
N TYR A 90 10.09 -6.75 13.87
CA TYR A 90 9.47 -8.03 13.55
C TYR A 90 8.13 -8.17 14.29
N ILE A 91 7.16 -8.75 13.60
CA ILE A 91 5.85 -9.13 14.15
C ILE A 91 5.64 -10.60 13.86
N ASN A 92 5.37 -11.40 14.88
CA ASN A 92 5.19 -12.85 14.74
C ASN A 92 6.34 -13.51 13.94
N ASN A 93 7.58 -13.10 14.22
CA ASN A 93 8.81 -13.51 13.54
C ASN A 93 8.91 -13.13 12.05
N VAL A 94 8.04 -12.27 11.54
CA VAL A 94 8.08 -11.75 10.18
C VAL A 94 8.59 -10.32 10.18
N PHE A 95 9.63 -10.06 9.38
CA PHE A 95 10.18 -8.70 9.19
C PHE A 95 9.10 -7.77 8.63
N GLN A 96 8.96 -6.59 9.24
CA GLN A 96 8.03 -5.55 8.79
C GLN A 96 8.77 -4.40 8.10
N SER A 97 9.71 -3.78 8.80
CA SER A 97 10.41 -2.58 8.35
C SER A 97 11.66 -2.32 9.19
N ASN A 98 12.51 -1.42 8.70
CA ASN A 98 13.53 -0.77 9.52
C ASN A 98 12.91 0.50 10.14
N VAL A 99 12.80 0.53 11.47
CA VAL A 99 12.31 1.68 12.22
C VAL A 99 13.41 2.72 12.31
N LYS A 100 13.06 3.97 12.00
CA LYS A 100 14.00 5.10 11.94
C LYS A 100 14.03 5.85 13.26
N PHE A 101 15.09 5.65 14.03
CA PHE A 101 15.30 6.30 15.32
C PHE A 101 16.10 7.59 15.12
N ASN A 102 15.40 8.73 15.15
CA ASN A 102 16.04 10.05 15.09
C ASN A 102 16.89 10.30 16.35
N PRO A 103 18.04 11.00 16.24
CA PRO A 103 18.91 11.28 17.38
C PRO A 103 18.14 11.92 18.53
N SER A 104 18.28 11.36 19.73
CA SER A 104 17.74 11.95 20.95
C SER A 104 18.57 11.52 22.15
N LYS A 105 18.93 12.47 23.02
CA LYS A 105 19.61 12.17 24.30
C LYS A 105 18.64 11.86 25.43
N THR A 106 17.39 12.26 25.28
CA THR A 106 16.28 11.98 26.21
C THR A 106 15.33 10.96 25.61
N PHE A 107 14.57 10.26 26.44
CA PHE A 107 13.53 9.37 25.93
C PHE A 107 12.44 10.17 25.19
N THR A 108 12.08 9.67 24.01
CA THR A 108 11.05 10.19 23.11
C THR A 108 10.33 9.02 22.45
N THR A 109 9.47 9.28 21.48
CA THR A 109 8.72 8.24 20.76
C THR A 109 8.93 8.31 19.26
N VAL A 110 8.78 7.17 18.61
CA VAL A 110 8.68 7.07 17.15
C VAL A 110 7.53 6.13 16.78
N SER A 111 6.78 6.46 15.73
CA SER A 111 5.85 5.52 15.12
C SER A 111 6.62 4.51 14.29
N ALA A 112 6.52 3.23 14.65
CA ALA A 112 7.09 2.11 13.91
C ALA A 112 6.14 1.59 12.79
N GLY A 113 5.03 2.29 12.58
CA GLY A 113 4.05 2.02 11.52
C GLY A 113 2.79 1.33 12.00
N PHE A 114 1.87 1.12 11.05
CA PHE A 114 0.61 0.42 11.23
C PHE A 114 0.73 -1.01 10.74
N VAL A 115 0.39 -1.97 11.59
CA VAL A 115 0.47 -3.40 11.27
C VAL A 115 -0.84 -4.12 11.61
N PRO A 116 -1.23 -5.15 10.84
CA PRO A 116 -2.33 -6.02 11.22
C PRO A 116 -1.93 -6.91 12.39
N LEU A 117 -2.70 -6.88 13.47
CA LEU A 117 -2.58 -7.82 14.59
C LEU A 117 -3.85 -8.65 14.71
N LYS A 118 -3.69 -9.90 15.16
CA LYS A 118 -4.79 -10.83 15.40
C LYS A 118 -5.18 -10.85 16.88
N ARG A 119 -6.45 -11.11 17.18
CA ARG A 119 -6.92 -11.33 18.55
C ARG A 119 -6.07 -12.41 19.23
N GLY A 120 -5.70 -12.16 20.48
CA GLY A 120 -4.84 -13.01 21.29
C GLY A 120 -3.40 -12.54 21.29
N LYS A 121 -2.47 -13.49 21.48
CA LYS A 121 -1.05 -13.21 21.63
C LYS A 121 -0.41 -12.89 20.28
N ASN A 122 0.30 -11.78 20.21
CA ASN A 122 1.24 -11.46 19.13
C ASN A 122 2.60 -11.17 19.76
N ILE A 123 3.68 -11.47 19.06
CA ILE A 123 5.03 -11.13 19.49
C ILE A 123 5.57 -9.98 18.65
N ILE A 124 6.17 -9.00 19.31
CA ILE A 124 6.73 -7.80 18.69
C ILE A 124 8.18 -7.69 19.14
N SER A 125 9.09 -7.59 18.17
CA SER A 125 10.53 -7.56 18.45
C SER A 125 11.20 -6.38 17.77
N ILE A 126 12.11 -5.74 18.48
CA ILE A 126 13.16 -4.92 17.88
C ILE A 126 14.44 -5.74 17.87
N VAL A 127 14.96 -5.95 16.67
CA VAL A 127 16.20 -6.68 16.41
C VAL A 127 17.24 -5.67 15.92
N LYS A 128 18.46 -5.79 16.44
CA LYS A 128 19.61 -4.98 16.04
C LYS A 128 19.79 -5.06 14.52
N ASN A 129 19.77 -3.90 13.88
CA ASN A 129 20.32 -3.70 12.54
C ASN A 129 21.54 -2.79 12.67
N TRP A 130 21.34 -1.48 12.84
CA TRP A 130 22.43 -0.57 13.16
C TRP A 130 22.78 -0.59 14.65
N GLY A 131 21.83 -0.93 15.52
CA GLY A 131 22.02 -1.04 16.96
C GLY A 131 21.99 0.30 17.69
N TRP A 132 22.70 0.36 18.84
CA TRP A 132 23.04 1.58 19.59
C TRP A 132 21.85 2.51 19.89
N ILE A 133 20.76 1.92 20.38
CA ILE A 133 19.60 2.62 20.94
C ILE A 133 19.34 2.12 22.35
N TYR A 134 18.64 2.95 23.13
CA TYR A 134 17.98 2.56 24.37
C TYR A 134 16.50 2.39 24.08
N LEU A 135 15.92 1.24 24.39
CA LEU A 135 14.54 0.90 24.12
C LEU A 135 13.74 0.89 25.42
N ASP A 136 12.74 1.75 25.54
CA ASP A 136 11.97 1.99 26.78
C ASP A 136 10.72 1.11 26.82
N TYR A 137 9.82 1.27 25.83
CA TYR A 137 8.57 0.51 25.78
C TYR A 137 8.02 0.39 24.36
N PHE A 138 7.05 -0.51 24.22
CA PHE A 138 6.16 -0.63 23.07
C PHE A 138 4.77 -0.17 23.49
N GLU A 139 4.25 0.87 22.85
CA GLU A 139 2.87 1.31 22.99
C GLU A 139 2.07 0.81 21.78
N ILE A 140 1.03 0.02 22.05
CA ILE A 140 0.15 -0.56 21.05
C ILE A 140 -1.16 0.20 21.08
N ARG A 141 -1.46 0.88 19.97
CA ARG A 141 -2.64 1.71 19.82
C ARG A 141 -3.50 1.17 18.69
N LYS A 142 -4.78 0.94 18.93
CA LYS A 142 -5.70 0.53 17.85
C LYS A 142 -5.74 1.66 16.83
N GLY A 143 -5.37 1.34 15.60
CA GLY A 143 -5.40 2.27 14.49
C GLY A 143 -6.84 2.48 14.06
N GLU A 144 -7.28 3.73 13.97
CA GLU A 144 -8.54 4.05 13.33
C GLU A 144 -8.23 4.43 11.89
N ILE A 145 -8.46 3.52 10.95
CA ILE A 145 -8.38 3.88 9.53
C ILE A 145 -9.43 4.97 9.30
N PRO A 146 -9.03 6.20 8.97
CA PRO A 146 -9.99 7.28 8.82
C PRO A 146 -10.94 6.90 7.69
N THR A 147 -12.24 6.97 7.98
CA THR A 147 -13.26 6.76 6.95
C THR A 147 -13.15 7.90 5.95
N LEU A 148 -12.67 7.60 4.74
CA LEU A 148 -12.65 8.58 3.67
C LEU A 148 -14.09 8.84 3.23
N LYS A 149 -14.58 10.05 3.44
CA LYS A 149 -15.86 10.50 2.89
C LYS A 149 -15.63 10.93 1.45
N VAL A 150 -15.92 10.03 0.52
CA VAL A 150 -15.84 10.29 -0.92
C VAL A 150 -17.21 10.74 -1.41
N GLU A 151 -17.26 11.85 -2.16
CA GLU A 151 -18.47 12.25 -2.87
C GLU A 151 -18.52 11.57 -4.24
N PRO A 152 -19.69 11.11 -4.73
CA PRO A 152 -19.83 10.47 -6.04
C PRO A 152 -19.84 11.50 -7.17
N LYS A 153 -18.85 12.41 -7.20
CA LYS A 153 -18.75 13.50 -8.16
C LYS A 153 -17.73 13.19 -9.24
N LEU A 154 -18.22 13.04 -10.48
CA LEU A 154 -17.37 12.91 -11.65
C LEU A 154 -16.75 14.26 -12.04
N VAL A 155 -15.51 14.20 -12.55
CA VAL A 155 -14.78 15.38 -13.05
C VAL A 155 -15.35 15.89 -14.38
N THR A 156 -15.92 15.00 -15.19
CA THR A 156 -16.47 15.34 -16.51
C THR A 156 -17.68 16.26 -16.36
N PRO A 157 -17.75 17.39 -17.09
CA PRO A 157 -18.94 18.22 -17.12
C PRO A 157 -20.09 17.46 -17.81
N ASN A 158 -21.29 17.47 -17.22
CA ASN A 158 -22.49 16.77 -17.71
C ASN A 158 -22.26 15.27 -17.98
N PRO A 159 -21.88 14.47 -16.96
CA PRO A 159 -21.69 13.03 -17.13
C PRO A 159 -23.02 12.34 -17.52
N SER A 160 -22.92 11.21 -18.21
CA SER A 160 -24.12 10.42 -18.52
C SER A 160 -24.78 9.88 -17.24
N PRO A 161 -26.10 9.64 -17.25
CA PRO A 161 -26.79 9.05 -16.10
C PRO A 161 -26.19 7.71 -15.64
N GLU A 162 -25.71 6.89 -16.57
CA GLU A 162 -25.09 5.58 -16.29
C GLU A 162 -23.77 5.74 -15.53
N ALA A 163 -22.92 6.69 -15.95
CA ALA A 163 -21.65 6.96 -15.29
C ALA A 163 -21.85 7.49 -13.87
N VAL A 164 -22.85 8.36 -13.66
CA VAL A 164 -23.23 8.86 -12.34
C VAL A 164 -23.65 7.70 -11.44
N LYS A 165 -24.57 6.85 -11.91
CA LYS A 165 -25.04 5.69 -11.13
C LYS A 165 -23.92 4.72 -10.76
N LEU A 166 -22.99 4.46 -11.68
CA LEU A 166 -21.83 3.62 -11.39
C LEU A 166 -20.95 4.26 -10.31
N MET A 167 -20.66 5.56 -10.40
CA MET A 167 -19.87 6.26 -9.38
C MET A 167 -20.57 6.27 -8.02
N GLU A 168 -21.88 6.52 -7.97
CA GLU A 168 -22.69 6.42 -6.75
C GLU A 168 -22.59 5.02 -6.12
N TYR A 169 -22.69 3.96 -6.93
CA TYR A 169 -22.52 2.59 -6.46
C TYR A 169 -21.12 2.36 -5.89
N LEU A 170 -20.06 2.73 -6.63
CA LEU A 170 -18.67 2.57 -6.20
C LEU A 170 -18.40 3.30 -4.87
N VAL A 171 -18.91 4.53 -4.71
CA VAL A 171 -18.81 5.27 -3.45
C VAL A 171 -19.61 4.62 -2.33
N SER A 172 -20.79 4.07 -2.60
CA SER A 172 -21.63 3.43 -1.57
C SER A 172 -20.98 2.22 -0.89
N ILE A 173 -20.12 1.50 -1.63
CA ILE A 173 -19.39 0.31 -1.18
C ILE A 173 -17.93 0.62 -0.76
N PHE A 174 -17.44 1.83 -1.03
CA PHE A 174 -16.06 2.23 -0.76
C PHE A 174 -15.73 2.06 0.73
N GLY A 175 -14.62 1.36 1.02
CA GLY A 175 -14.20 1.04 2.39
C GLY A 175 -14.99 -0.07 3.09
N LYS A 176 -16.03 -0.65 2.45
CA LYS A 176 -16.83 -1.76 3.00
C LYS A 176 -16.62 -3.08 2.25
N TYR A 177 -16.47 -3.01 0.94
CA TYR A 177 -16.31 -4.18 0.07
C TYR A 177 -15.21 -3.96 -0.96
N VAL A 178 -14.68 -5.06 -1.46
CA VAL A 178 -13.79 -5.10 -2.64
C VAL A 178 -14.56 -5.78 -3.76
N LEU A 179 -14.68 -5.12 -4.90
CA LEU A 179 -15.24 -5.73 -6.10
C LEU A 179 -14.23 -6.70 -6.70
N SER A 180 -14.66 -7.92 -7.02
CA SER A 180 -13.87 -8.84 -7.82
C SER A 180 -13.76 -8.31 -9.25
N GLY A 181 -12.55 -8.35 -9.81
CA GLY A 181 -12.28 -7.94 -11.18
C GLY A 181 -11.30 -8.89 -11.84
N GLN A 182 -11.43 -9.05 -13.16
CA GLN A 182 -10.54 -9.87 -13.98
C GLN A 182 -10.34 -9.19 -15.35
N ALA A 183 -9.14 -9.28 -15.92
CA ALA A 183 -8.87 -8.84 -17.28
C ALA A 183 -9.14 -9.98 -18.27
N GLY A 184 -9.85 -9.68 -19.36
CA GLY A 184 -10.21 -10.65 -20.39
C GLY A 184 -11.47 -11.45 -20.07
N ILE A 185 -12.44 -11.42 -20.98
CA ILE A 185 -13.75 -12.07 -20.77
C ILE A 185 -13.66 -13.59 -20.63
N MET A 186 -12.71 -14.23 -21.31
CA MET A 186 -12.51 -15.69 -21.21
C MET A 186 -12.05 -16.11 -19.81
N ASP A 187 -11.20 -15.30 -19.17
CA ASP A 187 -10.73 -15.56 -17.82
C ASP A 187 -11.88 -15.35 -16.80
N CYS A 188 -12.79 -14.42 -17.06
CA CYS A 188 -14.01 -14.27 -16.26
C CYS A 188 -14.87 -15.54 -16.28
N TYR A 189 -15.06 -16.18 -17.44
CA TYR A 189 -15.78 -17.46 -17.54
C TYR A 189 -15.00 -18.60 -16.88
N TRP A 190 -13.68 -18.64 -17.04
CA TRP A 190 -12.85 -19.64 -16.36
C TRP A 190 -12.97 -19.55 -14.82
N ILE A 191 -13.03 -18.34 -14.26
CA ILE A 191 -13.27 -18.13 -12.81
C ILE A 191 -14.66 -18.65 -12.42
N PHE A 192 -15.68 -18.44 -13.24
CA PHE A 192 -17.00 -18.98 -12.99
C PHE A 192 -17.00 -20.51 -12.97
N ASP A 193 -16.36 -21.15 -13.94
CA ASP A 193 -16.25 -22.62 -13.99
C ASP A 193 -15.54 -23.18 -12.76
N ALA A 194 -14.54 -22.46 -12.25
CA ALA A 194 -13.77 -22.86 -11.07
C ALA A 194 -14.48 -22.60 -9.72
N THR A 195 -15.31 -21.56 -9.64
CA THR A 195 -15.81 -21.04 -8.34
C THR A 195 -17.33 -20.97 -8.21
N GLY A 196 -18.06 -21.14 -9.32
CA GLY A 196 -19.50 -20.91 -9.42
C GLY A 196 -19.90 -19.42 -9.34
N LYS A 197 -18.93 -18.49 -9.44
CA LYS A 197 -19.17 -17.04 -9.36
C LYS A 197 -18.41 -16.28 -10.45
N PHE A 198 -19.07 -15.33 -11.08
CA PHE A 198 -18.40 -14.38 -11.97
C PHE A 198 -17.72 -13.26 -11.17
N PRO A 199 -16.61 -12.68 -11.67
CA PRO A 199 -16.14 -11.39 -11.19
C PRO A 199 -17.23 -10.32 -11.42
N ALA A 200 -17.25 -9.27 -10.59
CA ALA A 200 -18.19 -8.16 -10.77
C ALA A 200 -17.75 -7.21 -11.90
N LEU A 201 -16.43 -7.10 -12.12
CA LEU A 201 -15.80 -6.25 -13.12
C LEU A 201 -15.02 -7.08 -14.15
N CYS A 202 -15.15 -6.74 -15.43
CA CYS A 202 -14.31 -7.26 -16.50
C CYS A 202 -13.50 -6.13 -17.14
N GLY A 203 -12.19 -6.33 -17.25
CA GLY A 203 -11.25 -5.44 -17.91
C GLY A 203 -11.04 -5.84 -19.36
N PHE A 204 -11.12 -4.85 -20.25
CA PHE A 204 -11.00 -4.99 -21.70
C PHE A 204 -9.90 -4.05 -22.21
N ASP A 205 -9.37 -4.32 -23.41
CA ASP A 205 -8.25 -3.54 -23.96
C ASP A 205 -8.54 -2.95 -25.35
N MET A 206 -8.31 -1.65 -25.50
CA MET A 206 -8.43 -0.96 -26.79
C MET A 206 -7.19 -1.12 -27.69
N MET A 207 -6.17 -1.87 -27.27
CA MET A 207 -4.88 -2.07 -27.97
C MET A 207 -5.02 -2.32 -29.47
N ASP A 208 -5.86 -3.28 -29.86
CA ASP A 208 -6.02 -3.70 -31.25
C ASP A 208 -6.93 -2.79 -32.09
N TYR A 209 -7.44 -1.71 -31.49
CA TYR A 209 -8.04 -0.60 -32.22
C TYR A 209 -7.02 0.52 -32.53
N SER A 210 -5.78 0.46 -32.02
CA SER A 210 -4.74 1.41 -32.39
C SER A 210 -4.47 1.36 -33.91
N PRO A 211 -4.50 2.50 -34.63
CA PRO A 211 -4.32 2.51 -36.09
C PRO A 211 -3.04 1.78 -36.55
N SER A 212 -1.92 1.97 -35.84
CA SER A 212 -0.65 1.33 -36.18
C SER A 212 -0.64 -0.19 -35.98
N ARG A 213 -1.60 -0.77 -35.24
CA ARG A 213 -1.80 -2.23 -35.19
C ARG A 213 -2.78 -2.69 -36.26
N VAL A 214 -3.83 -1.91 -36.52
CA VAL A 214 -4.82 -2.18 -37.59
C VAL A 214 -4.14 -2.21 -38.96
N GLU A 215 -3.15 -1.35 -39.21
CA GLU A 215 -2.33 -1.36 -40.44
C GLU A 215 -1.58 -2.70 -40.65
N PHE A 216 -1.25 -3.40 -39.57
CA PHE A 216 -0.63 -4.74 -39.61
C PHE A 216 -1.67 -5.87 -39.50
N GLY A 217 -2.96 -5.55 -39.62
CA GLY A 217 -4.05 -6.53 -39.69
C GLY A 217 -4.63 -6.94 -38.34
N ALA A 218 -4.29 -6.25 -37.24
CA ALA A 218 -4.92 -6.50 -35.94
C ALA A 218 -6.44 -6.24 -36.01
N LYS A 219 -7.20 -7.05 -35.25
CA LYS A 219 -8.65 -6.95 -35.14
C LYS A 219 -9.03 -7.20 -33.69
N SER A 220 -10.01 -6.44 -33.20
CA SER A 220 -10.53 -6.56 -31.84
C SER A 220 -12.04 -6.69 -31.83
N TYR A 221 -12.54 -7.41 -30.83
CA TYR A 221 -13.97 -7.55 -30.51
C TYR A 221 -14.26 -7.14 -29.06
N GLU A 222 -13.34 -6.38 -28.46
CA GLU A 222 -13.41 -6.02 -27.03
C GLU A 222 -14.60 -5.10 -26.73
N VAL A 223 -15.03 -4.28 -27.69
CA VAL A 223 -16.26 -3.46 -27.56
C VAL A 223 -17.50 -4.35 -27.51
N GLU A 224 -17.61 -5.32 -28.41
CA GLU A 224 -18.73 -6.26 -28.44
C GLU A 224 -18.78 -7.12 -27.16
N ASN A 225 -17.62 -7.56 -26.69
CA ASN A 225 -17.50 -8.32 -25.44
C ASN A 225 -17.87 -7.46 -24.22
N ALA A 226 -17.47 -6.20 -24.18
CA ALA A 226 -17.84 -5.26 -23.12
C ALA A 226 -19.36 -4.99 -23.09
N ILE A 227 -19.99 -4.82 -24.25
CA ILE A 227 -21.45 -4.68 -24.35
C ILE A 227 -22.15 -5.94 -23.83
N ARG A 228 -21.65 -7.13 -24.17
CA ARG A 228 -22.18 -8.39 -23.64
C ARG A 228 -22.09 -8.42 -22.11
N TRP A 229 -20.92 -8.14 -21.56
CA TRP A 229 -20.70 -8.15 -20.11
C TRP A 229 -21.59 -7.15 -19.37
N TRP A 230 -21.77 -5.95 -19.93
CA TRP A 230 -22.70 -4.96 -19.42
C TRP A 230 -24.15 -5.46 -19.41
N ASN A 231 -24.59 -6.10 -20.50
CA ASN A 231 -25.95 -6.66 -20.60
C ASN A 231 -26.18 -7.83 -19.62
N GLU A 232 -25.12 -8.51 -19.19
CA GLU A 232 -25.16 -9.53 -18.13
C GLU A 232 -25.13 -8.90 -16.72
N GLY A 233 -25.06 -7.57 -16.61
CA GLY A 233 -25.07 -6.82 -15.35
C GLY A 233 -23.68 -6.56 -14.77
N GLY A 234 -22.62 -6.84 -15.52
CA GLY A 234 -21.23 -6.63 -15.10
C GLY A 234 -20.76 -5.18 -15.26
N ILE A 235 -19.76 -4.81 -14.46
CA ILE A 235 -19.04 -3.53 -14.60
C ILE A 235 -17.96 -3.68 -15.66
N VAL A 236 -17.88 -2.72 -16.58
CA VAL A 236 -16.89 -2.68 -17.66
C VAL A 236 -15.76 -1.72 -17.29
N GLN A 237 -14.52 -2.16 -17.48
CA GLN A 237 -13.34 -1.29 -17.45
C GLN A 237 -12.58 -1.44 -18.76
N PHE A 238 -12.10 -0.33 -19.31
CA PHE A 238 -11.19 -0.33 -20.45
C PHE A 238 -9.83 0.21 -20.06
N GLN A 239 -8.80 -0.45 -20.56
CA GLN A 239 -7.44 0.08 -20.64
C GLN A 239 -7.04 0.23 -22.11
N TRP A 240 -5.89 0.86 -22.35
CA TRP A 240 -5.36 0.99 -23.69
C TRP A 240 -3.84 0.83 -23.69
N HIS A 241 -3.35 -0.31 -24.18
CA HIS A 241 -1.95 -0.42 -24.61
C HIS A 241 -1.79 0.32 -25.94
N TRP A 242 -1.73 1.65 -25.87
CA TRP A 242 -1.67 2.50 -27.05
C TRP A 242 -0.38 2.25 -27.83
N ASN A 243 -0.52 1.60 -28.99
CA ASN A 243 0.59 1.35 -29.89
C ASN A 243 0.97 2.67 -30.60
N ALA A 244 2.24 3.05 -30.53
CA ALA A 244 2.71 4.33 -31.09
C ALA A 244 2.27 4.49 -32.55
N PRO A 245 1.82 5.69 -32.97
CA PRO A 245 1.27 5.89 -34.31
C PRO A 245 2.35 5.82 -35.41
N LYS A 246 3.63 6.07 -35.06
CA LYS A 246 4.78 6.04 -35.97
C LYS A 246 6.05 5.63 -35.18
N GLY A 247 7.16 5.45 -35.90
CA GLY A 247 8.47 5.23 -35.29
C GLY A 247 8.71 3.80 -34.79
N LEU A 248 7.85 2.85 -35.14
CA LEU A 248 7.99 1.45 -34.77
C LEU A 248 9.27 0.86 -35.39
N TYR A 249 10.14 0.28 -34.56
CA TYR A 249 11.39 -0.31 -35.07
C TYR A 249 11.12 -1.57 -35.90
N ASN A 250 10.19 -2.41 -35.44
CA ASN A 250 9.82 -3.67 -36.07
C ASN A 250 11.03 -4.58 -36.38
N LEU A 251 11.88 -4.76 -35.37
CA LEU A 251 13.05 -5.63 -35.39
C LEU A 251 12.85 -6.82 -34.44
N PRO A 252 13.64 -7.90 -34.53
CA PRO A 252 13.59 -8.98 -33.55
C PRO A 252 13.72 -8.45 -32.11
N GLY A 253 12.76 -8.79 -31.25
CA GLY A 253 12.65 -8.29 -29.87
C GLY A 253 12.01 -6.91 -29.73
N LYS A 254 11.67 -6.25 -30.83
CA LYS A 254 11.03 -4.93 -30.94
C LYS A 254 9.99 -4.93 -32.06
N GLU A 255 9.23 -6.01 -32.13
CA GLU A 255 8.21 -6.23 -33.15
C GLU A 255 7.16 -5.11 -33.11
N TRP A 256 6.51 -4.83 -34.25
CA TRP A 256 5.49 -3.77 -34.36
C TRP A 256 4.37 -3.88 -33.30
N TRP A 257 4.03 -5.10 -32.88
CA TRP A 257 3.01 -5.37 -31.87
C TRP A 257 3.47 -5.02 -30.44
N ARG A 258 4.76 -4.76 -30.23
CA ARG A 258 5.31 -4.23 -28.97
C ARG A 258 5.32 -2.71 -28.92
N GLY A 259 4.77 -2.03 -29.93
CA GLY A 259 4.87 -0.59 -30.15
C GLY A 259 4.27 0.32 -29.08
N PHE A 260 3.65 -0.23 -28.04
CA PHE A 260 3.25 0.49 -26.83
C PHE A 260 4.40 0.63 -25.80
N TYR A 261 5.51 -0.10 -25.97
CA TYR A 261 6.70 0.05 -25.14
C TYR A 261 7.66 1.09 -25.71
N THR A 262 8.27 1.88 -24.81
CA THR A 262 9.33 2.85 -25.13
C THR A 262 10.47 2.22 -25.93
N GLU A 263 10.87 0.99 -25.62
CA GLU A 263 11.99 0.32 -26.31
C GLU A 263 11.68 -0.10 -27.76
N ALA A 264 10.41 -0.13 -28.16
CA ALA A 264 9.94 -0.63 -29.46
C ALA A 264 9.64 0.48 -30.46
N THR A 265 9.79 1.75 -30.07
CA THR A 265 9.51 2.90 -30.93
C THR A 265 10.48 4.06 -30.68
N SER A 266 10.73 4.85 -31.71
CA SER A 266 11.39 6.16 -31.58
C SER A 266 10.38 7.31 -31.36
N PHE A 267 9.12 7.00 -31.10
CA PHE A 267 8.07 7.99 -30.90
C PHE A 267 8.29 8.75 -29.60
N ASP A 268 8.39 10.07 -29.71
CA ASP A 268 8.52 10.99 -28.59
C ASP A 268 7.25 11.83 -28.49
N ILE A 269 6.52 11.65 -27.38
CA ILE A 269 5.25 12.34 -27.14
C ILE A 269 5.46 13.85 -26.91
N GLU A 270 6.64 14.28 -26.49
CA GLU A 270 6.94 15.70 -26.25
C GLU A 270 6.97 16.50 -27.56
N TYR A 271 7.32 15.85 -28.67
CA TYR A 271 7.46 16.47 -29.98
C TYR A 271 6.36 16.10 -30.98
N ALA A 272 5.26 15.50 -30.50
CA ALA A 272 4.13 15.02 -31.30
C ALA A 272 3.06 16.09 -31.60
#